data_AF-A0A7X6YAK2-F1
#
_entry.id   AF-A0A7X6YAK2-F1
#
_cell.length_a   1.000
_cell.length_b   1.000
_cell.length_c   1.000
_cell.angle_alpha   90.00
_cell.angle_beta   90.00
_cell.angle_gamma   90.00
#
_symmetry.space_group_name_H-M   'P 1'
#
loop_
_entity.id
_entity.type
_entity.pdbx_description
1 polymer ?
#
loop_
_entity_poly.entity_id
_entity_poly.type
_entity_poly.pdbx_seq_one_letter_code
_entity_poly.pdbx_strand_id
1 'polypeptide(L)' 'MALSFEWDHEKAASNLKKHGVTFEEAVTVFYDSLSATIHDPL' A
#
# COMPACT_ATOMS: atom_id res chain seq x y z
N MET A 1 16.36 4.96 6.39
CA MET A 1 15.03 5.17 7.01
C MET A 1 14.11 4.09 6.47
N ALA A 2 13.47 3.31 7.34
CA ALA A 2 12.49 2.30 6.91
C ALA A 2 11.12 2.98 6.81
N LEU A 3 10.35 2.64 5.77
CA LEU A 3 8.96 3.10 5.65
C LEU A 3 8.10 2.34 6.67
N SER A 4 7.33 3.07 7.47
CA SER A 4 6.36 2.49 8.40
C SER A 4 4.95 2.72 7.88
N PHE A 5 4.16 1.66 7.82
CA PHE A 5 2.76 1.71 7.40
C PHE A 5 1.88 1.21 8.54
N GLU A 6 0.72 1.84 8.70
CA GLU A 6 -0.30 1.42 9.65
C GLU A 6 -1.68 1.53 9.01
N TRP A 7 -2.60 0.68 9.46
CA TRP A 7 -3.99 0.70 9.07
C TRP A 7 -4.85 0.07 10.16
N ASP A 8 -6.12 0.48 10.14
CA ASP A 8 -7.14 -0.13 10.98
C ASP A 8 -7.48 -1.57 10.53
N HIS A 9 -7.82 -2.43 11.49
CA HIS A 9 -8.11 -3.84 11.23
C HIS A 9 -9.41 -4.05 10.43
N GLU A 10 -10.46 -3.27 10.71
CA GLU A 10 -11.72 -3.34 9.96
C GLU A 10 -11.52 -2.85 8.52
N LYS A 11 -10.69 -1.83 8.33
CA LYS A 11 -10.26 -1.37 7.00
C LYS A 11 -9.48 -2.45 6.25
N ALA A 12 -8.55 -3.15 6.91
CA ALA A 12 -7.78 -4.23 6.28
C ALA A 12 -8.68 -5.37 5.80
N ALA A 13 -9.60 -5.83 6.65
CA ALA A 13 -10.57 -6.86 6.29
C ALA A 13 -11.47 -6.42 5.12
N SER A 14 -11.94 -5.17 5.17
CA SER A 14 -12.75 -4.59 4.09
C SER A 14 -11.97 -4.45 2.78
N ASN A 15 -10.68 -4.05 2.85
CA ASN A 15 -9.82 -3.90 1.69
C ASN A 15 -9.57 -5.25 1.01
N LEU A 16 -9.23 -6.28 1.79
CA LEU A 16 -9.03 -7.63 1.26
C LEU A 16 -10.29 -8.15 0.55
N LYS A 17 -11.47 -7.95 1.15
CA LYS A 17 -12.74 -8.34 0.52
C LYS A 17 -13.02 -7.58 -0.78
N LYS A 18 -12.71 -6.27 -0.83
CA LYS A 18 -13.01 -5.41 -1.97
C LYS A 18 -12.01 -5.55 -3.13
N HIS A 19 -10.73 -5.69 -2.81
CA HIS A 19 -9.64 -5.60 -3.78
C HIS A 19 -8.90 -6.92 -3.98
N GLY A 20 -9.12 -7.92 -3.12
CA GLY A 20 -8.47 -9.23 -3.21
C GLY A 20 -6.99 -9.24 -2.79
N VAL A 21 -6.48 -8.12 -2.28
CA VAL A 21 -5.09 -7.97 -1.83
C VAL A 21 -5.06 -7.35 -0.42
N THR A 22 -4.12 -7.82 0.41
CA THR A 22 -3.89 -7.27 1.74
C THR A 22 -3.08 -5.99 1.67
N PHE A 23 -3.08 -5.18 2.75
CA PHE A 23 -2.22 -4.01 2.80
C PHE A 23 -0.75 -4.40 2.95
N GLU A 24 -0.44 -5.49 3.65
CA GLU A 24 0.91 -6.07 3.76
C GLU A 24 1.50 -6.40 2.39
N GLU A 25 0.69 -6.94 1.48
CA GLU A 25 1.13 -7.20 0.10
C GLU A 25 1.24 -5.89 -0.69
N ALA A 26 0.24 -5.01 -0.58
CA ALA A 26 0.21 -3.77 -1.33
C ALA A 26 1.42 -2.85 -1.01
N VAL A 27 1.91 -2.84 0.23
CA VAL A 27 3.05 -1.98 0.60
C VAL A 27 4.37 -2.40 -0.02
N THR A 28 4.48 -3.63 -0.54
CA THR A 28 5.69 -4.10 -1.21
C THR A 28 6.05 -3.25 -2.43
N VAL A 29 5.06 -2.62 -3.08
CA VAL A 29 5.27 -1.72 -4.23
C VAL A 29 6.14 -0.51 -3.89
N PHE A 30 6.13 -0.05 -2.62
CA PHE A 30 6.95 1.08 -2.18
C PHE A 30 8.42 0.72 -1.98
N TYR A 31 8.75 -0.57 -1.98
CA TYR A 31 10.11 -1.08 -1.89
C TYR A 31 10.68 -1.48 -3.26
N ASP A 32 9.87 -1.45 -4.32
CA ASP A 32 10.32 -1.74 -5.67
C ASP A 32 11.14 -0.57 -6.24
N SER A 33 12.44 -0.79 -6.41
CA SER A 33 13.38 0.19 -6.98
C SER A 33 13.10 0.57 -8.44
N LEU A 34 12.33 -0.25 -9.16
CA LEU A 34 11.92 0.02 -10.54
C LEU A 34 10.52 0.63 -10.63
N SER A 35 9.89 0.92 -9.49
CA SER A 35 8.59 1.56 -9.43
C SER A 35 8.63 2.95 -10.07
N ALA A 36 7.74 3.19 -11.03
CA ALA A 36 7.59 4.49 -11.67
C ALA A 36 6.64 5.37 -10.85
N THR A 37 7.14 6.49 -10.33
CA THR A 37 6.35 7.46 -9.57
C THR A 37 6.34 8.82 -10.28
N ILE A 38 5.20 9.49 -10.29
CA ILE A 38 5.07 10.88 -10.77
C ILE A 38 4.55 11.76 -9.64
N HIS A 39 4.89 13.05 -9.67
CA HIS A 39 4.29 14.03 -8.76
C HIS A 39 2.87 14.35 -9.19
N ASP A 40 1.97 14.51 -8.22
CA ASP A 40 0.65 15.07 -8.49
C ASP A 40 0.76 16.50 -9.05
N PRO A 41 -0.09 16.87 -10.02
CA PRO A 41 -0.17 18.26 -10.49
C PRO A 41 -0.60 19.19 -9.34
N LEU A 42 -0.05 20.40 -9.34
CA LEU A 42 -0.36 21.46 -8.38
C LEU A 42 -1.74 22.08 -8.61
#